data_AF-A0A226M873-F1
#
_entry.id   AF-A0A226M873-F1
#
_cell.length_a   1.000
_cell.length_b   1.000
_cell.length_c   1.000
_cell.angle_alpha   90.00
_cell.angle_beta   90.00
_cell.angle_gamma   90.00
#
_symmetry.space_group_name_H-M   'P 1'
#
loop_
_entity.id
_entity.type
_entity.pdbx_description
1 polymer ?
#
loop_
_entity_poly.entity_id
_entity_poly.type
_entity_poly.pdbx_seq_one_letter_code
_entity_poly.pdbx_strand_id
1 'polypeptide(L)'
;MFILFLPALSCPTNSTYSLCANLCTNSCSRPSGASECPQTCAEGCSCDEGFAFDGEGCVPKKECGCFVDGVYYKPHEWVLKENCQQRCTCIPGKGLDCTSHECTDDESCEIRDGVLGCINQNPCKALGCRPRERCNLEDGQAKCVPSLVASCWAWGDPHYHTFDGLDFDFQGTCSYTMAKFCGNDPTLVPFKVEGKNHIRGGVKSVSYISLANIEVYGQLISIHWREVGKVR
;
A
#
# COMPACT_ATOMS: atom_id res chain seq x y z
N MET A 1 -49.86 8.69 -1.84
CA MET A 1 -49.21 9.34 -0.68
C MET A 1 -48.28 8.32 -0.05
N PHE A 2 -47.01 8.31 -0.43
CA PHE A 2 -46.02 7.42 0.17
C PHE A 2 -45.60 8.02 1.51
N ILE A 3 -46.05 7.42 2.60
CA ILE A 3 -45.56 7.72 3.94
C ILE A 3 -44.17 7.08 4.03
N LEU A 4 -43.13 7.89 3.85
CA LEU A 4 -41.77 7.49 4.20
C LEU A 4 -41.72 7.35 5.73
N PHE A 5 -41.79 6.12 6.23
CA PHE A 5 -41.40 5.83 7.61
C PHE A 5 -39.90 6.06 7.72
N LEU A 6 -39.50 7.23 8.25
CA LEU A 6 -38.14 7.43 8.73
C LEU A 6 -37.88 6.42 9.85
N PRO A 7 -36.76 5.69 9.85
CA PRO A 7 -36.40 4.84 10.98
C PRO A 7 -36.33 5.71 12.24
N ALA A 8 -36.88 5.21 13.35
CA ALA A 8 -36.78 5.87 14.64
C ALA A 8 -35.29 6.09 14.97
N LEU A 9 -34.93 7.30 15.40
CA LEU A 9 -33.57 7.63 15.76
C LEU A 9 -33.13 6.74 16.94
N SER A 10 -32.20 5.81 16.69
CA SER A 10 -31.61 4.97 17.73
C SER A 10 -30.37 5.65 18.31
N CYS A 11 -30.39 5.95 19.60
CA CYS A 11 -29.25 6.56 20.28
C CYS A 11 -28.18 5.52 20.66
N PRO A 12 -26.89 5.91 20.68
CA PRO A 12 -25.80 5.04 21.12
C PRO A 12 -25.92 4.68 22.61
N THR A 13 -25.20 3.65 23.05
CA THR A 13 -25.17 3.23 24.46
C THR A 13 -24.78 4.39 25.38
N ASN A 14 -25.39 4.45 26.58
CA ASN A 14 -25.20 5.52 27.57
C ASN A 14 -25.60 6.93 27.07
N SER A 15 -26.64 6.97 26.23
CA SER A 15 -27.26 8.22 25.81
C SER A 15 -28.77 8.09 25.70
N THR A 16 -29.44 9.21 25.92
CA THR A 16 -30.90 9.31 25.92
C THR A 16 -31.37 10.22 24.79
N TYR A 17 -32.39 9.76 24.06
CA TYR A 17 -33.07 10.58 23.05
C TYR A 17 -33.87 11.70 23.71
N SER A 18 -33.81 12.91 23.15
CA SER A 18 -34.57 14.08 23.58
C SER A 18 -34.97 14.96 22.40
N LEU A 19 -36.17 15.54 22.45
CA LEU A 19 -36.63 16.58 21.51
C LEU A 19 -35.85 17.88 21.63
N CYS A 20 -35.16 18.08 22.75
CA CYS A 20 -34.34 19.25 23.05
C CYS A 20 -33.03 18.77 23.71
N ALA A 21 -32.19 18.09 22.93
CA ALA A 21 -30.87 17.65 23.36
C ALA A 21 -29.88 18.81 23.26
N ASN A 22 -29.11 19.04 24.32
CA ASN A 22 -27.98 19.96 24.30
C ASN A 22 -26.71 19.17 23.95
N LEU A 23 -26.22 19.34 22.73
CA LEU A 23 -25.05 18.62 22.22
C LEU A 23 -23.71 19.24 22.67
N CYS A 24 -23.75 20.41 23.34
CA CYS A 24 -22.57 21.18 23.70
C CYS A 24 -22.04 20.86 25.11
N THR A 25 -22.91 20.40 26.03
CA THR A 25 -22.59 20.33 27.46
C THR A 25 -21.66 19.19 27.85
N ASN A 26 -21.75 18.03 27.20
CA ASN A 26 -21.03 16.81 27.60
C ASN A 26 -20.21 16.24 26.42
N SER A 27 -19.13 16.91 26.03
CA SER A 27 -18.17 16.39 25.05
C SER A 27 -16.76 16.29 25.64
N CYS A 28 -16.04 15.21 25.32
CA CYS A 28 -14.66 15.01 25.78
C CYS A 28 -13.68 16.05 25.23
N SER A 29 -13.98 16.67 24.09
CA SER A 29 -13.14 17.70 23.48
C SER A 29 -13.37 19.10 24.07
N ARG A 30 -14.20 19.22 25.12
CA ARG A 30 -14.53 20.49 25.73
C ARG A 30 -13.91 20.62 27.12
N PRO A 31 -13.07 21.63 27.38
CA PRO A 31 -12.52 21.84 28.71
C PRO A 31 -13.61 22.30 29.68
N SER A 32 -13.45 21.95 30.95
CA SER A 32 -14.25 22.51 32.06
C SER A 32 -14.11 24.03 32.07
N GLY A 33 -15.15 24.76 31.68
CA GLY A 33 -15.17 26.24 31.64
C GLY A 33 -15.13 26.89 30.26
N ALA A 34 -15.30 26.15 29.15
CA ALA A 34 -15.51 26.76 27.84
C ALA A 34 -16.80 27.61 27.77
N SER A 35 -16.76 28.68 26.96
CA SER A 35 -17.80 29.72 26.77
C SER A 35 -19.24 29.21 26.78
N GLU A 36 -20.18 29.91 27.44
CA GLU A 36 -21.57 29.49 27.61
C GLU A 36 -22.14 28.75 26.39
N CYS A 37 -22.61 27.51 26.61
CA CYS A 37 -23.26 26.75 25.55
C CYS A 37 -24.49 27.52 25.06
N PRO A 38 -24.77 27.49 23.74
CA PRO A 38 -26.00 28.05 23.22
C PRO A 38 -27.20 27.50 23.99
N GLN A 39 -28.14 28.38 24.34
CA GLN A 39 -29.41 27.96 24.94
C GLN A 39 -30.32 27.26 23.92
N THR A 40 -29.96 27.30 22.64
CA THR A 40 -30.65 26.58 21.57
C THR A 40 -30.31 25.09 21.61
N CYS A 41 -31.34 24.25 21.61
CA CYS A 41 -31.24 22.80 21.51
C CYS A 41 -31.80 22.29 20.18
N ALA A 42 -31.52 21.04 19.85
CA ALA A 42 -32.12 20.33 18.73
C ALA A 42 -32.57 18.93 19.15
N GLU A 43 -33.50 18.36 18.40
CA GLU A 43 -33.87 16.94 18.58
C GLU A 43 -32.66 16.05 18.31
N GLY A 44 -32.35 15.13 19.22
CA GLY A 44 -31.18 14.27 19.11
C GLY A 44 -30.90 13.45 20.37
N CYS A 45 -29.69 12.89 20.45
CA CYS A 45 -29.23 12.10 21.58
C CYS A 45 -28.33 12.93 22.50
N SER A 46 -28.54 12.84 23.80
CA SER A 46 -27.68 13.44 24.82
C SER A 46 -27.02 12.34 25.63
N CYS A 47 -25.70 12.41 25.85
CA CYS A 47 -25.03 11.48 26.76
C CYS A 47 -25.63 11.59 28.17
N ASP A 48 -25.77 10.43 28.81
CA ASP A 48 -26.30 10.34 30.17
C ASP A 48 -25.33 10.97 31.19
N GLU A 49 -25.83 11.24 32.40
CA GLU A 49 -25.00 11.81 33.46
C GLU A 49 -23.80 10.91 33.76
N GLY A 50 -22.59 11.50 33.83
CA GLY A 50 -21.34 10.76 34.01
C GLY A 50 -20.65 10.33 32.70
N PHE A 51 -21.32 10.50 31.55
CA PHE A 51 -20.77 10.20 30.22
C PHE A 51 -20.52 11.48 29.40
N ALA A 52 -19.66 11.38 28.40
CA ALA A 52 -19.35 12.46 27.47
C ALA A 52 -19.11 11.91 26.06
N PHE A 53 -19.45 12.71 25.05
CA PHE A 53 -19.31 12.36 23.65
C PHE A 53 -17.87 12.55 23.18
N ASP A 54 -17.24 11.50 22.67
CA ASP A 54 -15.85 11.50 22.19
C ASP A 54 -15.69 11.72 20.68
N GLY A 55 -16.82 11.85 19.96
CA GLY A 55 -16.86 11.94 18.49
C GLY A 55 -17.46 10.70 17.82
N GLU A 56 -17.53 9.56 18.53
CA GLU A 56 -18.10 8.31 18.05
C GLU A 56 -19.25 7.82 18.95
N GLY A 57 -19.10 7.95 20.27
CA GLY A 57 -20.10 7.51 21.24
C GLY A 57 -19.98 8.20 22.61
N CYS A 58 -20.82 7.77 23.56
CA CYS A 58 -20.82 8.28 24.93
C CYS A 58 -19.98 7.37 25.83
N VAL A 59 -18.80 7.87 26.23
CA VAL A 59 -17.85 7.16 27.08
C VAL A 59 -17.85 7.74 28.50
N PRO A 60 -17.46 6.97 29.54
CA PRO A 60 -17.31 7.50 30.89
C PRO A 60 -16.37 8.72 30.88
N LYS A 61 -16.72 9.80 31.60
CA LYS A 61 -15.90 11.03 31.62
C LYS A 61 -14.42 10.81 31.99
N LYS A 62 -14.13 9.76 32.76
CA LYS A 62 -12.75 9.37 33.15
C LYS A 62 -11.94 8.76 32.01
N GLU A 63 -12.61 8.26 30.98
CA GLU A 63 -12.02 7.67 29.77
C GLU A 63 -11.89 8.68 28.64
N CYS A 64 -12.31 9.93 28.84
CA CYS A 64 -12.02 10.99 27.90
C CYS A 64 -10.50 11.16 27.71
N GLY A 65 -10.11 11.43 26.48
CA GLY A 65 -8.75 11.83 26.12
C GLY A 65 -8.33 13.20 26.68
N CYS A 66 -7.28 13.76 26.10
CA CYS A 66 -6.58 14.93 26.63
C CYS A 66 -6.89 16.14 25.78
N PHE A 67 -7.29 17.24 26.41
CA PHE A 67 -7.49 18.51 25.71
C PHE A 67 -6.40 19.50 26.10
N VAL A 68 -5.49 19.82 25.18
CA VAL A 68 -4.32 20.68 25.42
C VAL A 68 -4.17 21.66 24.26
N ASP A 69 -4.03 22.96 24.55
CA ASP A 69 -3.85 24.05 23.58
C ASP A 69 -4.90 24.11 22.46
N GLY A 70 -6.15 23.75 22.77
CA GLY A 70 -7.24 23.73 21.80
C GLY A 70 -7.34 22.44 20.96
N VAL A 71 -6.47 21.46 21.22
CA VAL A 71 -6.41 20.18 20.50
C VAL A 71 -6.84 19.04 21.41
N TYR A 72 -7.73 18.18 20.91
CA TYR A 72 -8.13 16.94 21.57
C TYR A 72 -7.30 15.76 21.06
N TYR A 73 -6.68 15.02 21.98
CA TYR A 73 -5.95 13.78 21.73
C TYR A 73 -6.73 12.62 22.31
N LYS A 74 -6.92 11.55 21.55
CA LYS A 74 -7.60 10.34 22.01
C LYS A 74 -6.83 9.68 23.16
N PRO A 75 -7.50 8.90 24.03
CA PRO A 75 -6.82 8.11 25.06
C PRO A 75 -5.67 7.28 24.48
N HIS A 76 -4.48 7.39 25.06
CA HIS A 76 -3.25 6.69 24.63
C HIS A 76 -2.73 7.05 23.24
N GLU A 77 -3.31 8.06 22.58
CA GLU A 77 -2.73 8.64 21.38
C GLU A 77 -1.38 9.25 21.71
N TRP A 78 -0.39 9.03 20.85
CA TRP A 78 0.92 9.64 20.99
C TRP A 78 1.21 10.52 19.78
N VAL A 79 1.87 11.64 20.04
CA VAL A 79 2.27 12.63 19.02
C VAL A 79 3.69 13.10 19.28
N LEU A 80 4.33 13.60 18.23
CA LEU A 80 5.60 14.33 18.35
C LEU A 80 5.33 15.83 18.51
N LYS A 81 6.09 16.47 19.38
CA LYS A 81 6.09 17.91 19.62
C LYS A 81 7.51 18.46 19.56
N GLU A 82 7.63 19.80 19.52
CA GLU A 82 8.91 20.52 19.55
C GLU A 82 9.89 20.01 18.48
N ASN A 83 9.50 19.99 17.20
CA ASN A 83 10.33 19.47 16.11
C ASN A 83 10.88 18.05 16.39
N CYS A 84 9.99 17.17 16.83
CA CYS A 84 10.30 15.77 17.16
C CYS A 84 11.26 15.57 18.35
N GLN A 85 11.55 16.63 19.12
CA GLN A 85 12.35 16.56 20.35
C GLN A 85 11.57 15.97 21.54
N GLN A 86 10.24 15.90 21.42
CA GLN A 86 9.38 15.32 22.44
C GLN A 86 8.39 14.33 21.84
N ARG A 87 8.18 13.22 22.54
CA ARG A 87 7.07 12.30 22.32
C ARG A 87 6.10 12.43 23.48
N CYS A 88 4.88 12.87 23.17
CA CYS A 88 3.81 13.05 24.16
C CYS A 88 2.74 11.98 23.99
N THR A 89 2.30 11.37 25.09
CA THR A 89 1.20 10.40 25.09
C THR A 89 0.06 10.92 25.93
N CYS A 90 -1.17 10.84 25.44
CA CYS A 90 -2.34 11.21 26.21
C CYS A 90 -2.66 10.16 27.28
N ILE A 91 -2.55 10.56 28.55
CA ILE A 91 -2.96 9.75 29.69
C ILE A 91 -4.28 10.33 30.24
N PRO A 92 -5.42 9.61 30.12
CA PRO A 92 -6.71 10.06 30.63
C PRO A 92 -6.61 10.53 32.09
N GLY A 93 -7.18 11.71 32.37
CA GLY A 93 -7.16 12.33 33.70
C GLY A 93 -5.83 12.95 34.16
N LYS A 94 -4.70 12.64 33.50
CA LYS A 94 -3.38 13.26 33.78
C LYS A 94 -3.03 14.34 32.74
N GLY A 95 -3.48 14.19 31.49
CA GLY A 95 -3.12 15.06 30.37
C GLY A 95 -2.03 14.44 29.50
N LEU A 96 -1.31 15.26 28.73
CA LEU A 96 -0.18 14.79 27.93
C LEU A 96 1.04 14.52 28.83
N ASP A 97 1.59 13.32 28.71
CA ASP A 97 2.85 12.92 29.35
C ASP A 97 3.94 12.87 28.28
N CYS A 98 4.90 13.79 28.35
CA CYS A 98 5.92 13.99 27.32
C CYS A 98 7.29 13.52 27.79
N THR A 99 7.99 12.79 26.92
CA THR A 99 9.37 12.35 27.13
C THR A 99 10.26 12.87 26.01
N SER A 100 11.56 13.02 26.28
CA SER A 100 12.55 13.34 25.26
C SER A 100 12.56 12.29 24.15
N HIS A 101 12.68 12.74 22.91
CA HIS A 101 12.68 11.93 21.70
C HIS A 101 13.60 12.56 20.67
N GLU A 102 14.26 11.76 19.84
CA GLU A 102 14.98 12.24 18.66
C GLU A 102 14.73 11.28 17.49
N CYS A 103 14.60 11.81 16.28
CA CYS A 103 14.56 10.99 15.08
C CYS A 103 15.93 10.32 14.88
N THR A 104 15.97 9.17 14.20
CA THR A 104 17.24 8.53 13.86
C THR A 104 18.02 9.33 12.81
N ASP A 105 19.32 9.07 12.65
CA ASP A 105 20.17 9.78 11.68
C ASP A 105 19.68 9.69 10.22
N ASP A 106 18.91 8.65 9.89
CA ASP A 106 18.32 8.43 8.56
C ASP A 106 16.92 9.06 8.40
N GLU A 107 16.44 9.79 9.41
CA GLU A 107 15.12 10.40 9.47
C GLU A 107 15.21 11.92 9.65
N SER A 108 14.27 12.61 9.00
CA SER A 108 14.07 14.05 9.16
C SER A 108 12.74 14.29 9.87
N CYS A 109 12.69 15.28 10.75
CA CYS A 109 11.45 15.68 11.38
C CYS A 109 10.64 16.57 10.43
N GLU A 110 9.53 16.05 9.93
CA GLU A 110 8.70 16.71 8.91
C GLU A 110 7.21 16.58 9.22
N ILE A 111 6.41 17.48 8.66
CA ILE A 111 4.95 17.40 8.73
C ILE A 111 4.44 16.69 7.48
N ARG A 112 3.74 15.57 7.65
CA ARG A 112 3.10 14.80 6.57
C ARG A 112 1.63 14.60 6.90
N ASP A 113 0.75 14.96 5.96
CA ASP A 113 -0.72 14.93 6.14
C ASP A 113 -1.20 15.68 7.40
N GLY A 114 -0.52 16.78 7.74
CA GLY A 114 -0.83 17.61 8.90
C GLY A 114 -0.30 17.09 10.25
N VAL A 115 0.43 15.96 10.26
CA VAL A 115 0.98 15.35 11.47
C VAL A 115 2.51 15.42 11.44
N LEU A 116 3.11 15.86 12.55
CA LEU A 116 4.56 15.90 12.73
C LEU A 116 5.10 14.48 12.95
N GLY A 117 6.09 14.06 12.17
CA GLY A 117 6.64 12.70 12.19
C GLY A 117 8.12 12.66 11.84
N CYS A 118 8.82 11.61 12.29
CA CYS A 118 10.14 11.26 11.78
C CYS A 118 9.98 10.51 10.47
N ILE A 119 10.40 11.14 9.37
CA ILE A 119 10.25 10.62 8.01
C ILE A 119 11.60 10.15 7.51
N ASN A 120 11.66 8.87 7.14
CA ASN A 120 12.88 8.31 6.59
C ASN A 120 13.21 8.97 5.25
N GLN A 121 14.40 9.57 5.18
CA GLN A 121 14.87 10.29 3.99
C GLN A 121 15.39 9.36 2.90
N ASN A 122 15.60 8.08 3.22
CA ASN A 122 15.97 7.08 2.25
C ASN A 122 14.71 6.40 1.70
N PRO A 123 14.24 6.77 0.49
CA PRO A 123 13.02 6.19 -0.07
C PRO A 123 13.16 4.68 -0.33
N CYS A 124 14.37 4.12 -0.36
CA CYS A 124 14.58 2.67 -0.43
C CYS A 124 14.22 1.92 0.85
N LYS A 125 14.18 2.57 2.02
CA LYS A 125 13.67 1.95 3.25
C LYS A 125 12.14 1.85 3.25
N ALA A 126 11.48 2.78 2.57
CA ALA A 126 10.03 2.76 2.40
C ALA A 126 9.59 1.85 1.24
N LEU A 127 10.42 1.69 0.20
CA LEU A 127 10.11 0.89 -0.99
C LEU A 127 10.41 -0.60 -0.77
N GLY A 128 9.36 -1.42 -0.69
CA GLY A 128 9.48 -2.89 -0.69
C GLY A 128 9.70 -3.44 -2.11
N CYS A 129 10.93 -3.83 -2.44
CA CYS A 129 11.25 -4.49 -3.72
C CYS A 129 10.97 -6.00 -3.71
N ARG A 130 10.79 -6.60 -4.89
CA ARG A 130 10.48 -8.03 -5.04
C ARG A 130 11.72 -8.90 -4.71
N PRO A 131 11.53 -10.21 -4.48
CA PRO A 131 12.66 -11.13 -4.44
C PRO A 131 13.53 -11.01 -5.70
N ARG A 132 14.85 -10.95 -5.51
CA ARG A 132 15.85 -10.72 -6.59
C ARG A 132 15.75 -9.35 -7.28
N GLU A 133 15.17 -8.38 -6.60
CA GLU A 133 15.37 -6.97 -6.88
C GLU A 133 16.12 -6.32 -5.72
N ARG A 134 16.79 -5.21 -6.01
CA ARG A 134 17.35 -4.31 -4.99
C ARG A 134 16.84 -2.91 -5.26
N CYS A 135 16.71 -2.10 -4.21
CA CYS A 135 16.41 -0.70 -4.42
C CYS A 135 17.67 0.04 -4.87
N ASN A 136 17.53 0.86 -5.91
CA ASN A 136 18.53 1.77 -6.43
C ASN A 136 17.96 3.19 -6.39
N LEU A 137 18.76 4.16 -5.95
CA LEU A 137 18.41 5.57 -6.02
C LEU A 137 18.85 6.11 -7.39
N GLU A 138 17.88 6.39 -8.27
CA GLU A 138 18.10 7.06 -9.56
C GLU A 138 17.44 8.44 -9.49
N ASP A 139 18.21 9.52 -9.68
CA ASP A 139 17.73 10.91 -9.63
C ASP A 139 16.96 11.30 -8.35
N GLY A 140 17.36 10.74 -7.20
CA GLY A 140 16.70 10.96 -5.92
C GLY A 140 15.41 10.15 -5.72
N GLN A 141 15.01 9.34 -6.70
CA GLN A 141 13.85 8.46 -6.62
C GLN A 141 14.28 7.01 -6.36
N ALA A 142 13.61 6.35 -5.41
CA ALA A 142 13.79 4.93 -5.18
C ALA A 142 13.15 4.11 -6.30
N LYS A 143 13.93 3.22 -6.90
CA LYS A 143 13.48 2.31 -7.96
C LYS A 143 13.99 0.91 -7.69
N CYS A 144 13.11 -0.08 -7.83
CA CYS A 144 13.52 -1.46 -7.77
C CYS A 144 14.18 -1.85 -9.10
N VAL A 145 15.41 -2.36 -9.01
CA VAL A 145 16.19 -2.83 -10.15
C VAL A 145 16.53 -4.31 -9.95
N PRO A 146 16.60 -5.12 -11.03
CA PRO A 146 16.93 -6.53 -10.92
C PRO A 146 18.32 -6.72 -10.29
N SER A 147 18.43 -7.62 -9.32
CA SER A 147 19.71 -7.98 -8.69
C SER A 147 20.50 -9.00 -9.51
N LEU A 148 19.84 -9.69 -10.44
CA LEU A 148 20.43 -10.70 -11.32
C LEU A 148 19.84 -10.59 -12.71
N VAL A 149 20.71 -10.62 -13.72
CA VAL A 149 20.34 -10.73 -15.14
C VAL A 149 20.90 -12.05 -15.65
N ALA A 150 20.04 -12.84 -16.30
CA ALA A 150 20.41 -14.13 -16.89
C ALA A 150 19.85 -14.22 -18.31
N SER A 151 20.50 -15.01 -19.16
CA SER A 151 20.10 -15.19 -20.56
C SER A 151 19.79 -16.65 -20.84
N CYS A 152 18.66 -16.90 -21.51
CA CYS A 152 18.30 -18.19 -22.09
C CYS A 152 18.35 -18.02 -23.61
N TRP A 153 18.91 -19.00 -24.31
CA TRP A 153 19.03 -18.94 -25.77
C TRP A 153 18.96 -20.33 -26.40
N ALA A 154 18.60 -20.36 -27.68
CA ALA A 154 18.58 -21.57 -28.47
C ALA A 154 19.16 -21.31 -29.86
N TRP A 155 19.95 -22.25 -30.36
CA TRP A 155 20.66 -22.10 -31.63
C TRP A 155 20.88 -23.46 -32.31
N GLY A 156 21.04 -23.45 -33.63
CA GLY A 156 21.50 -24.63 -34.37
C GLY A 156 20.51 -25.80 -34.34
N ASP A 157 21.03 -26.99 -34.07
CA ASP A 157 20.44 -28.32 -34.24
C ASP A 157 19.95 -29.04 -32.96
N PRO A 158 18.86 -28.55 -32.37
CA PRO A 158 18.80 -27.34 -31.58
C PRO A 158 19.47 -27.54 -30.21
N HIS A 159 20.45 -26.69 -29.92
CA HIS A 159 21.08 -26.55 -28.62
C HIS A 159 20.32 -25.51 -27.81
N TYR A 160 20.01 -25.81 -26.56
CA TYR A 160 19.34 -24.92 -25.63
C TYR A 160 20.25 -24.64 -24.44
N HIS A 161 20.23 -23.39 -23.99
CA HIS A 161 20.90 -22.93 -22.79
C HIS A 161 19.86 -22.29 -21.86
N THR A 162 19.73 -22.80 -20.65
CA THR A 162 18.77 -22.30 -19.65
C THR A 162 19.31 -21.08 -18.89
N PHE A 163 18.43 -20.36 -18.19
CA PHE A 163 18.82 -19.20 -17.38
C PHE A 163 19.76 -19.53 -16.22
N ASP A 164 19.74 -20.77 -15.73
CA ASP A 164 20.60 -21.31 -14.68
C ASP A 164 21.86 -22.02 -15.22
N GLY A 165 22.11 -21.95 -16.53
CA GLY A 165 23.37 -22.38 -17.14
C GLY A 165 23.44 -23.85 -17.57
N LEU A 166 22.30 -24.53 -17.72
CA LEU A 166 22.25 -25.90 -18.24
C LEU A 166 22.21 -25.88 -19.76
N ASP A 167 23.14 -26.61 -20.38
CA ASP A 167 23.14 -26.91 -21.81
C ASP A 167 22.48 -28.27 -22.09
N PHE A 168 21.58 -28.31 -23.06
CA PHE A 168 20.95 -29.56 -23.50
C PHE A 168 20.48 -29.51 -24.96
N ASP A 169 20.34 -30.70 -25.55
CA ASP A 169 19.87 -30.89 -26.92
C ASP A 169 18.45 -31.44 -26.92
N PHE A 170 17.60 -30.93 -27.80
CA PHE A 170 16.20 -31.37 -27.85
C PHE A 170 15.65 -31.48 -29.27
N GLN A 171 15.57 -32.71 -29.78
CA GLN A 171 15.06 -32.98 -31.11
C GLN A 171 13.52 -33.03 -31.13
N GLY A 172 12.89 -32.14 -31.90
CA GLY A 172 11.43 -32.03 -31.98
C GLY A 172 10.97 -31.15 -33.13
N THR A 173 9.70 -31.23 -33.53
CA THR A 173 9.16 -30.47 -34.69
C THR A 173 7.98 -29.56 -34.33
N CYS A 174 7.63 -29.49 -33.05
CA CYS A 174 6.55 -28.65 -32.58
C CYS A 174 7.04 -27.22 -32.29
N SER A 175 6.09 -26.37 -31.91
CA SER A 175 6.37 -25.13 -31.19
C SER A 175 6.47 -25.44 -29.70
N TYR A 176 7.50 -24.90 -29.05
CA TYR A 176 7.78 -25.10 -27.64
C TYR A 176 7.87 -23.75 -26.93
N THR A 177 7.32 -23.67 -25.72
CA THR A 177 7.47 -22.47 -24.88
C THR A 177 8.90 -22.43 -24.32
N MET A 178 9.65 -21.40 -24.69
CA MET A 178 11.02 -21.17 -24.21
C MET A 178 11.03 -20.40 -22.89
N ALA A 179 10.23 -19.35 -22.79
CA ALA A 179 10.09 -18.56 -21.59
C ALA A 179 8.68 -17.98 -21.48
N LYS A 180 8.10 -18.05 -20.28
CA LYS A 180 6.89 -17.33 -19.91
C LYS A 180 6.89 -17.12 -18.41
N PHE A 181 6.19 -16.10 -17.94
CA PHE A 181 5.90 -15.98 -16.52
C PHE A 181 4.81 -16.99 -16.12
N CYS A 182 5.03 -17.73 -15.03
CA CYS A 182 4.09 -18.73 -14.52
C CYS A 182 3.42 -18.31 -13.20
N GLY A 183 3.73 -17.11 -12.68
CA GLY A 183 3.10 -16.59 -11.46
C GLY A 183 1.83 -15.79 -11.74
N ASN A 184 1.22 -15.26 -10.68
CA ASN A 184 -0.05 -14.54 -10.73
C ASN A 184 0.08 -13.05 -10.36
N ASP A 185 1.29 -12.48 -10.44
CA ASP A 185 1.54 -11.09 -10.10
C ASP A 185 0.96 -10.16 -11.18
N PRO A 186 -0.13 -9.39 -10.90
CA PRO A 186 -0.78 -8.56 -11.90
C PRO A 186 0.04 -7.32 -12.27
N THR A 187 1.09 -7.02 -11.52
CA THR A 187 1.96 -5.86 -11.79
C THR A 187 3.05 -6.15 -12.83
N LEU A 188 3.26 -7.42 -13.19
CA LEU A 188 4.21 -7.81 -14.23
C LEU A 188 3.55 -7.77 -15.60
N VAL A 189 4.31 -7.30 -16.59
CA VAL A 189 3.89 -7.39 -17.98
C VAL A 189 3.90 -8.86 -18.41
N PRO A 190 2.75 -9.43 -18.84
CA PRO A 190 2.72 -10.79 -19.33
C PRO A 190 3.49 -10.87 -20.65
N PHE A 191 4.28 -11.92 -20.79
CA PHE A 191 4.99 -12.23 -22.02
C PHE A 191 5.08 -13.74 -22.24
N LYS A 192 5.24 -14.14 -23.51
CA LYS A 192 5.45 -15.52 -23.91
C LYS A 192 6.44 -15.56 -25.07
N VAL A 193 7.47 -16.38 -24.95
CA VAL A 193 8.45 -16.67 -26.01
C VAL A 193 8.30 -18.11 -26.43
N GLU A 194 8.05 -18.34 -27.71
CA GLU A 194 7.95 -19.67 -28.30
C GLU A 194 8.97 -19.87 -29.41
N GLY A 195 9.65 -21.02 -29.39
CA GLY A 195 10.55 -21.46 -30.44
C GLY A 195 9.91 -22.59 -31.23
N LYS A 196 9.89 -22.48 -32.56
CA LYS A 196 9.46 -23.56 -33.44
C LYS A 196 10.66 -24.24 -34.08
N ASN A 197 10.75 -25.54 -33.84
CA ASN A 197 11.73 -26.39 -34.47
C ASN A 197 11.13 -27.03 -35.72
N HIS A 198 11.95 -27.22 -36.74
CA HIS A 198 11.55 -27.96 -37.93
C HIS A 198 12.72 -28.79 -38.44
N ILE A 199 12.40 -29.85 -39.18
CA ILE A 199 13.41 -30.61 -39.92
C ILE A 199 13.71 -29.83 -41.20
N ARG A 200 14.99 -29.50 -41.37
CA ARG A 200 15.52 -29.00 -42.64
C ARG A 200 15.78 -30.24 -43.51
N GLY A 201 15.33 -30.25 -44.77
CA GLY A 201 15.45 -31.43 -45.65
C GLY A 201 16.84 -32.08 -45.55
N GLY A 202 16.87 -33.38 -45.22
CA GLY A 202 18.08 -34.08 -44.78
C GLY A 202 17.77 -35.21 -43.79
N VAL A 203 18.56 -35.32 -42.72
CA VAL A 203 18.40 -36.34 -41.68
C VAL A 203 17.08 -36.12 -40.92
N LYS A 204 16.13 -37.05 -41.07
CA LYS A 204 14.77 -36.92 -40.51
C LYS A 204 14.69 -36.95 -38.97
N SER A 205 15.79 -37.27 -38.29
CA SER A 205 15.88 -37.27 -36.82
C SER A 205 16.45 -35.98 -36.23
N VAL A 206 16.89 -35.01 -37.05
CA VAL A 206 17.51 -33.77 -36.58
C VAL A 206 16.64 -32.57 -36.93
N SER A 207 16.36 -31.76 -35.92
CA SER A 207 15.54 -30.55 -36.00
C SER A 207 16.38 -29.31 -35.77
N TYR A 208 15.86 -28.17 -36.21
CA TYR A 208 16.51 -26.87 -36.07
C TYR A 208 15.51 -25.80 -35.71
N ILE A 209 15.91 -24.87 -34.84
CA ILE A 209 15.12 -23.67 -34.58
C ILE A 209 14.96 -22.85 -35.86
N SER A 210 13.74 -22.33 -36.07
CA SER A 210 13.35 -21.72 -37.35
C SER A 210 12.46 -20.51 -37.25
N LEU A 211 11.76 -20.38 -36.13
CA LEU A 211 10.90 -19.27 -35.83
C LEU A 211 10.95 -19.03 -34.33
N ALA A 212 11.08 -17.76 -33.95
CA ALA A 212 10.81 -17.30 -32.59
C ALA A 212 9.60 -16.37 -32.63
N ASN A 213 8.59 -16.69 -31.82
CA ASN A 213 7.42 -15.85 -31.60
C ASN A 213 7.52 -15.24 -30.21
N ILE A 214 7.41 -13.92 -30.13
CA ILE A 214 7.45 -13.16 -28.89
C ILE A 214 6.11 -12.44 -28.77
N GLU A 215 5.34 -12.82 -27.77
CA GLU A 215 4.08 -12.16 -27.42
C GLU A 215 4.32 -11.28 -26.19
N VAL A 216 4.14 -9.96 -26.34
CA VAL A 216 4.30 -8.99 -25.25
C VAL A 216 3.50 -7.72 -25.57
N TYR A 217 2.88 -7.10 -24.56
CA TYR A 217 2.01 -5.91 -24.74
C TYR A 217 0.85 -6.11 -25.74
N GLY A 218 0.36 -7.33 -25.88
CA GLY A 218 -0.67 -7.68 -26.87
C GLY A 218 -0.17 -7.67 -28.33
N GLN A 219 1.13 -7.53 -28.56
CA GLN A 219 1.77 -7.63 -29.86
C GLN A 219 2.39 -9.01 -30.02
N LEU A 220 2.30 -9.56 -31.24
CA LEU A 220 3.01 -10.76 -31.64
C LEU A 220 4.13 -10.35 -32.60
N ILE A 221 5.36 -10.62 -32.20
CA ILE A 221 6.59 -10.37 -32.95
C ILE A 221 7.12 -11.72 -33.43
N SER A 222 7.23 -11.90 -34.74
CA SER A 222 7.74 -13.13 -35.34
C SER A 222 9.10 -12.91 -36.01
N ILE A 223 10.08 -13.75 -35.64
CA ILE A 223 11.45 -13.75 -36.17
C ILE A 223 11.69 -15.05 -36.92
N HIS A 224 11.83 -14.97 -38.24
CA HIS A 224 12.01 -16.14 -39.10
C HIS A 224 13.47 -16.37 -39.46
N TRP A 225 13.87 -17.64 -39.51
CA TRP A 225 15.18 -18.02 -40.02
C TRP A 225 15.35 -17.56 -41.47
N ARG A 226 16.50 -16.94 -41.77
CA ARG A 226 16.89 -16.32 -43.06
C ARG A 226 16.14 -15.03 -43.43
N GLU A 227 15.28 -14.50 -42.57
CA GLU A 227 14.70 -13.16 -42.73
C GLU A 227 15.41 -12.16 -41.82
N VAL A 228 16.60 -11.69 -42.26
CA VAL A 228 17.40 -10.73 -41.48
C VAL A 228 16.75 -9.35 -41.49
N GLY A 229 16.61 -8.74 -40.30
CA GLY A 229 16.10 -7.37 -40.15
C GLY A 229 14.61 -7.18 -40.42
N LYS A 230 13.86 -8.27 -40.64
CA LYS A 230 12.40 -8.24 -40.78
C LYS A 230 11.76 -8.79 -39.52
N VAL A 231 11.03 -7.92 -38.83
CA VAL A 231 10.13 -8.26 -37.73
C VAL A 231 8.71 -8.09 -38.26
N ARG A 232 7.89 -9.13 -38.09
CA ARG A 232 6.47 -9.13 -38.51
C ARG A 232 5.56 -9.23 -37.31
#